data_AF-A0A7V8TYZ4-F1
#
_entry.id   AF-A0A7V8TYZ4-F1
#
_cell.length_a   1.000
_cell.length_b   1.000
_cell.length_c   1.000
_cell.angle_alpha   90.00
_cell.angle_beta   90.00
_cell.angle_gamma   90.00
#
_symmetry.space_group_name_H-M   'P 1'
#
loop_
_entity.id
_entity.type
_entity.pdbx_description
1 polymer ?
#
loop_
_entity_poly.entity_id
_entity_poly.type
_entity_poly.pdbx_seq_one_letter_code
_entity_poly.pdbx_strand_id
1 'polypeptide(L)'
;MSTKEYAISTANIAVLQAMLDAATKTGKISAYQLGEMSETIYRELRMHELVAYLATKDILPIEQAVADGLMKTMLRADARALENLVGPYRHGDVEQMADAIRDQPLTKAQLGWLDTADNLQEYMRDGADVHSTWRKLRSVVEALGLDVALETRRIEPKYKRTPGTTHEEALARLS
;
A
#
# COMPACT_ATOMS: atom_id res chain seq x y z
N MET A 1 19.57 -18.08 -7.61
CA MET A 1 18.60 -17.14 -7.02
C MET A 1 19.19 -16.66 -5.70
N SER A 2 19.39 -15.35 -5.54
CA SER A 2 19.78 -14.79 -4.24
C SER A 2 18.58 -14.88 -3.31
N THR A 3 18.73 -15.50 -2.14
CA THR A 3 17.72 -15.43 -1.09
C THR A 3 17.64 -13.97 -0.65
N LYS A 4 16.45 -13.36 -0.75
CA LYS A 4 16.22 -12.04 -0.15
C LYS A 4 15.91 -12.25 1.32
N GLU A 5 16.74 -11.69 2.18
CA GLU A 5 16.52 -11.68 3.62
C GLU A 5 15.79 -10.38 4.00
N TYR A 6 14.85 -10.49 4.93
CA TYR A 6 14.09 -9.35 5.45
C TYR A 6 14.16 -9.37 6.97
N ALA A 7 14.40 -8.20 7.56
CA ALA A 7 14.28 -8.05 9.00
C ALA A 7 12.82 -8.27 9.42
N ILE A 8 12.62 -8.95 10.55
CA ILE A 8 11.31 -9.13 11.18
C ILE A 8 11.37 -8.42 12.54
N SER A 9 10.36 -7.63 12.83
CA SER A 9 10.19 -6.85 14.04
C SER A 9 10.09 -7.75 15.27
N THR A 10 10.50 -7.25 16.43
CA THR A 10 10.36 -7.97 17.70
C THR A 10 8.91 -8.33 18.01
N ALA A 11 7.96 -7.48 17.61
CA ALA A 11 6.52 -7.73 17.77
C ALA A 11 6.06 -8.98 16.99
N ASN A 12 6.41 -9.08 15.70
CA ASN A 12 6.05 -10.24 14.90
C ASN A 12 6.86 -11.48 15.26
N ILE A 13 8.12 -11.35 15.70
CA ILE A 13 8.90 -12.46 16.27
C ILE A 13 8.14 -13.08 17.47
N ALA A 14 7.61 -12.25 18.38
CA ALA A 14 6.86 -12.75 19.53
C ALA A 14 5.60 -13.51 19.13
N VAL A 15 4.88 -13.03 18.10
CA VAL A 15 3.69 -13.70 17.56
C VAL A 15 4.06 -15.05 16.92
N LEU A 16 5.09 -15.08 16.09
CA LEU A 16 5.57 -16.30 15.43
C LEU A 16 6.06 -17.33 16.46
N GLN A 17 6.79 -16.88 17.48
CA GLN A 17 7.26 -17.73 18.56
C GLN A 17 6.09 -18.35 19.35
N ALA A 18 5.06 -17.57 19.66
CA ALA A 18 3.87 -18.08 20.34
C ALA A 18 3.14 -19.18 19.53
N MET A 19 3.08 -19.03 18.19
CA MET A 19 2.51 -20.06 17.31
C MET A 19 3.37 -21.33 17.29
N LEU A 20 4.70 -21.18 17.22
CA LEU A 20 5.64 -22.30 17.29
C LEU A 20 5.55 -23.03 18.63
N ASP A 21 5.53 -22.32 19.75
CA ASP A 21 5.44 -22.91 21.08
C ASP A 21 4.15 -23.72 21.26
N ALA A 22 3.03 -23.24 20.71
CA ALA A 22 1.77 -23.97 20.70
C ALA A 22 1.85 -25.26 19.86
N ALA A 23 2.53 -25.21 18.72
CA ALA A 23 2.77 -26.38 17.89
C ALA A 23 3.69 -27.40 18.58
N THR A 24 4.77 -26.94 19.24
CA THR A 24 5.70 -27.79 19.98
C THR A 24 5.02 -28.54 21.12
N LYS A 25 4.11 -27.88 21.86
CA LYS A 25 3.33 -28.53 22.94
C LYS A 25 2.46 -29.69 22.46
N THR A 26 1.97 -29.62 21.22
CA THR A 26 1.04 -30.61 20.66
C THR A 26 1.70 -31.59 19.68
N GLY A 27 2.93 -31.31 19.25
CA GLY A 27 3.62 -32.03 18.18
C GLY A 27 2.96 -31.87 16.80
N LYS A 28 2.06 -30.90 16.64
CA LYS A 28 1.28 -30.68 15.42
C LYS A 28 1.17 -29.20 15.10
N ILE A 29 1.20 -28.87 13.81
CA ILE A 29 0.87 -27.54 13.30
C ILE A 29 -0.21 -27.67 12.23
N SER A 30 -1.26 -26.84 12.32
CA SER A 30 -2.31 -26.83 11.31
C SER A 30 -1.89 -26.00 10.08
N ALA A 31 -2.49 -26.31 8.92
CA ALA A 31 -2.32 -25.50 7.72
C ALA A 31 -2.73 -24.03 7.93
N TYR A 32 -3.74 -23.80 8.78
CA TYR A 32 -4.16 -22.45 9.16
C TYR A 32 -3.06 -21.68 9.89
N GLN A 33 -2.41 -22.29 10.89
CA GLN A 33 -1.30 -21.66 11.62
C GLN A 33 -0.11 -21.36 10.70
N LEU A 34 0.23 -22.28 9.78
CA LEU A 34 1.26 -22.02 8.77
C LEU A 34 0.90 -20.81 7.89
N GLY A 35 -0.38 -20.69 7.51
CA GLY A 35 -0.91 -19.54 6.78
C GLY A 35 -0.75 -18.23 7.56
N GLU A 36 -1.14 -18.21 8.84
CA GLU A 36 -1.01 -17.02 9.70
C GLU A 36 0.45 -16.60 9.94
N MET A 37 1.36 -17.56 10.08
CA MET A 37 2.79 -17.27 10.18
C MET A 37 3.31 -16.60 8.89
N SER A 38 2.97 -17.17 7.74
CA SER A 38 3.33 -16.62 6.44
C SER A 38 2.75 -15.22 6.24
N GLU A 39 1.47 -15.03 6.56
CA GLU A 39 0.78 -13.73 6.45
C GLU A 39 1.39 -12.69 7.38
N THR A 40 1.86 -13.09 8.56
CA THR A 40 2.55 -12.18 9.50
C THR A 40 3.82 -11.60 8.89
N ILE A 41 4.62 -12.43 8.22
CA ILE A 41 5.85 -11.99 7.52
C ILE A 41 5.49 -11.10 6.31
N TYR A 42 4.54 -11.54 5.47
CA TYR A 42 4.14 -10.77 4.28
C TYR A 42 3.52 -9.41 4.63
N ARG A 43 2.75 -9.36 5.72
CA ARG A 43 2.17 -8.11 6.22
C ARG A 43 3.25 -7.13 6.62
N GLU A 44 4.24 -7.57 7.40
CA GLU A 44 5.35 -6.72 7.81
C GLU A 44 6.11 -6.17 6.60
N LEU A 45 6.45 -7.04 5.66
CA LEU A 45 7.11 -6.64 4.42
C LEU A 45 6.30 -5.56 3.69
N ARG A 46 5.00 -5.78 3.52
CA ARG A 46 4.11 -4.82 2.86
C ARG A 46 4.06 -3.49 3.61
N MET A 47 3.99 -3.51 4.93
CA MET A 47 3.96 -2.29 5.73
C MET A 47 5.25 -1.48 5.57
N HIS A 48 6.41 -2.14 5.58
CA HIS A 48 7.68 -1.49 5.28
C HIS A 48 7.73 -0.89 3.87
N GLU A 49 7.22 -1.58 2.86
CA GLU A 49 7.13 -1.06 1.49
C GLU A 49 6.22 0.19 1.41
N LEU A 50 5.12 0.20 2.17
CA LEU A 50 4.20 1.34 2.24
C LEU A 50 4.87 2.55 2.93
N VAL A 51 5.58 2.35 4.04
CA VAL A 51 6.32 3.44 4.71
C VAL A 51 7.47 3.94 3.84
N ALA A 52 8.22 3.05 3.20
CA ALA A 52 9.28 3.44 2.28
C ALA A 52 8.73 4.25 1.10
N TYR A 53 7.54 3.90 0.60
CA TYR A 53 6.84 4.71 -0.39
C TYR A 53 6.48 6.10 0.15
N LEU A 54 5.88 6.20 1.35
CA LEU A 54 5.53 7.48 1.95
C LEU A 54 6.75 8.38 2.17
N ALA A 55 7.91 7.80 2.50
CA ALA A 55 9.17 8.53 2.66
C ALA A 55 9.69 9.15 1.34
N THR A 56 9.18 8.73 0.17
CA THR A 56 9.48 9.39 -1.12
C THR A 56 8.59 10.61 -1.37
N LYS A 57 7.65 10.89 -0.47
CA LYS A 57 6.66 11.96 -0.58
C LYS A 57 6.86 12.98 0.53
N ASP A 58 6.52 14.23 0.26
CA ASP A 58 6.49 15.31 1.25
C ASP A 58 5.16 15.26 2.02
N ILE A 59 5.03 14.25 2.89
CA ILE A 59 3.80 14.00 3.65
C ILE A 59 3.68 14.93 4.86
N LEU A 60 2.46 15.09 5.37
CA LEU A 60 2.24 15.92 6.55
C LEU A 60 2.90 15.29 7.80
N PRO A 61 3.43 16.08 8.76
CA PRO A 61 4.03 15.54 9.99
C PRO A 61 3.10 14.61 10.78
N ILE A 62 1.80 14.89 10.78
CA ILE A 62 0.79 14.05 11.42
C ILE A 62 0.63 12.68 10.71
N GLU A 63 0.75 12.64 9.38
CA GLU A 63 0.70 11.40 8.61
C GLU A 63 1.94 10.54 8.89
N GLN A 64 3.12 11.18 9.01
CA GLN A 64 4.35 10.49 9.43
C GLN A 64 4.20 9.89 10.84
N ALA A 65 3.69 10.69 11.80
CA ALA A 65 3.48 10.22 13.16
C ALA A 65 2.50 9.04 13.24
N VAL A 66 1.42 9.07 12.44
CA VAL A 66 0.48 7.94 12.30
C VAL A 66 1.19 6.73 11.71
N ALA A 67 1.92 6.88 10.60
CA ALA A 67 2.67 5.77 9.99
C ALA A 67 3.65 5.12 10.98
N ASP A 68 4.40 5.93 11.74
CA ASP A 68 5.32 5.44 12.77
C ASP A 68 4.60 4.71 13.90
N GLY A 69 3.40 5.17 14.29
CA GLY A 69 2.53 4.50 15.25
C GLY A 69 2.09 3.12 14.77
N LEU A 70 1.58 3.03 13.54
CA LEU A 70 1.13 1.78 12.91
C LEU A 70 2.27 0.77 12.77
N MET A 71 3.50 1.23 12.53
CA MET A 71 4.69 0.37 12.45
C MET A 71 5.14 -0.21 13.80
N LYS A 72 4.68 0.32 14.94
CA LYS A 72 5.01 -0.25 16.26
C LYS A 72 4.18 -1.49 16.57
N THR A 73 2.91 -1.51 16.17
CA THR A 73 1.95 -2.57 16.50
C THR A 73 1.83 -3.61 15.39
N MET A 74 1.99 -3.21 14.12
CA MET A 74 2.00 -4.10 12.93
C MET A 74 0.82 -5.10 12.86
N LEU A 75 -0.34 -4.71 13.37
CA LEU A 75 -1.55 -5.53 13.32
C LEU A 75 -2.13 -5.53 11.91
N ARG A 76 -3.05 -6.47 11.65
CA ARG A 76 -3.76 -6.55 10.36
C ARG A 76 -4.56 -5.27 10.06
N ALA A 77 -5.15 -4.66 11.08
CA ALA A 77 -5.85 -3.38 10.95
C ALA A 77 -4.89 -2.24 10.56
N ASP A 78 -3.66 -2.27 11.11
CA ASP A 78 -2.66 -1.24 10.88
C ASP A 78 -2.14 -1.25 9.45
N ALA A 79 -1.93 -2.44 8.89
CA ALA A 79 -1.59 -2.59 7.48
C ALA A 79 -2.64 -1.93 6.56
N ARG A 80 -3.93 -2.14 6.87
CA ARG A 80 -5.02 -1.51 6.11
C ARG A 80 -5.08 0.00 6.32
N ALA A 81 -4.84 0.48 7.54
CA ALA A 81 -4.77 1.92 7.81
C ALA A 81 -3.62 2.59 7.04
N LEU A 82 -2.48 1.92 6.95
CA LEU A 82 -1.33 2.39 6.19
C LEU A 82 -1.58 2.37 4.67
N GLU A 83 -2.25 1.34 4.15
CA GLU A 83 -2.71 1.31 2.75
C GLU A 83 -3.65 2.49 2.44
N ASN A 84 -4.57 2.82 3.35
CA ASN A 84 -5.46 3.97 3.21
C ASN A 84 -4.69 5.30 3.25
N LEU A 85 -3.64 5.41 4.07
CA LEU A 85 -2.79 6.60 4.13
C LEU A 85 -2.02 6.82 2.82
N VAL A 86 -1.55 5.72 2.21
CA VAL A 86 -0.83 5.72 0.94
C VAL A 86 -1.73 5.99 -0.27
N GLY A 87 -3.00 5.56 -0.22
CA GLY A 87 -3.95 5.61 -1.33
C GLY A 87 -4.02 6.95 -2.06
N PRO A 88 -4.23 8.09 -1.37
CA PRO A 88 -4.33 9.40 -2.00
C PRO A 88 -3.08 9.84 -2.76
N TYR A 89 -1.88 9.47 -2.27
CA TYR A 89 -0.62 9.76 -2.95
C TYR A 89 -0.42 8.90 -4.19
N ARG A 90 -0.76 7.60 -4.10
CA ARG A 90 -0.74 6.72 -5.28
C ARG A 90 -1.72 7.16 -6.36
N HIS A 91 -2.86 7.73 -5.97
CA HIS A 91 -3.79 8.31 -6.93
C HIS A 91 -3.16 9.50 -7.66
N GLY A 92 -2.42 10.36 -6.95
CA GLY A 92 -1.64 11.44 -7.58
C GLY A 92 -0.57 10.92 -8.53
N ASP A 93 0.13 9.84 -8.17
CA ASP A 93 1.12 9.20 -9.05
C ASP A 93 0.46 8.58 -10.29
N VAL A 94 -0.71 7.96 -10.13
CA VAL A 94 -1.48 7.38 -11.25
C VAL A 94 -1.83 8.44 -12.28
N GLU A 95 -2.32 9.60 -11.85
CA GLU A 95 -2.63 10.71 -12.78
C GLU A 95 -1.38 11.21 -13.50
N GLN A 96 -0.28 11.45 -12.76
CA GLN A 96 0.98 11.91 -13.39
C GLN A 96 1.56 10.91 -14.39
N MET A 97 1.50 9.61 -14.08
CA MET A 97 1.93 8.57 -15.03
C MET A 97 0.99 8.47 -16.23
N ALA A 98 -0.33 8.56 -16.01
CA ALA A 98 -1.33 8.54 -17.07
C ALA A 98 -1.12 9.71 -18.06
N ASP A 99 -0.90 10.91 -17.54
CA ASP A 99 -0.59 12.09 -18.35
C ASP A 99 0.69 11.89 -19.18
N ALA A 100 1.75 11.34 -18.57
CA ALA A 100 3.02 11.12 -19.25
C ALA A 100 2.95 10.09 -20.39
N ILE A 101 2.07 9.08 -20.30
CA ILE A 101 1.94 8.02 -21.31
C ILE A 101 0.85 8.30 -22.35
N ARG A 102 0.01 9.32 -22.15
CA ARG A 102 -1.22 9.54 -22.94
C ARG A 102 -0.97 9.68 -24.44
N ASP A 103 0.12 10.35 -24.80
CA ASP A 103 0.47 10.62 -26.20
C ASP A 103 1.44 9.57 -26.80
N GLN A 104 1.70 8.48 -26.07
CA GLN A 104 2.62 7.43 -26.50
C GLN A 104 1.92 6.36 -27.34
N PRO A 105 2.66 5.64 -28.20
CA PRO A 105 2.11 4.49 -28.91
C PRO A 105 1.86 3.33 -27.93
N LEU A 106 0.61 3.17 -27.49
CA LEU A 106 0.19 2.15 -26.53
C LEU A 106 -0.43 0.92 -27.20
N THR A 107 -0.19 -0.26 -26.62
CA THR A 107 -0.92 -1.49 -26.95
C THR A 107 -2.36 -1.43 -26.46
N LYS A 108 -3.24 -2.29 -27.01
CA LYS A 108 -4.64 -2.40 -26.58
C LYS A 108 -4.79 -2.64 -25.07
N ALA A 109 -3.91 -3.44 -24.47
CA ALA A 109 -3.94 -3.70 -23.02
C ALA A 109 -3.57 -2.45 -22.22
N GLN A 110 -2.54 -1.72 -22.65
CA GLN A 110 -2.10 -0.48 -22.00
C GLN A 110 -3.13 0.63 -22.11
N LEU A 111 -3.82 0.74 -23.26
CA LEU A 111 -4.96 1.64 -23.43
C LEU A 111 -6.07 1.34 -22.41
N GLY A 112 -6.36 0.06 -22.16
CA GLY A 112 -7.33 -0.33 -21.12
C GLY A 112 -6.88 0.04 -19.71
N TRP A 113 -5.58 0.03 -19.42
CA TRP A 113 -5.06 0.48 -18.12
C TRP A 113 -5.09 2.00 -17.97
N LEU A 114 -4.80 2.74 -19.05
CA LEU A 114 -4.93 4.19 -19.10
C LEU A 114 -6.40 4.61 -18.89
N ASP A 115 -7.34 3.94 -19.56
CA ASP A 115 -8.78 4.15 -19.36
C ASP A 115 -9.22 3.87 -17.90
N THR A 116 -8.67 2.81 -17.29
CA THR A 116 -8.90 2.54 -15.85
C THR A 116 -8.35 3.65 -14.97
N ALA A 117 -7.22 4.25 -15.34
CA ALA A 117 -6.58 5.33 -14.60
C ALA A 117 -7.38 6.64 -14.69
N ASP A 118 -7.82 7.01 -15.89
CA ASP A 118 -8.63 8.20 -16.15
C ASP A 118 -9.98 8.14 -15.41
N ASN A 119 -10.54 6.93 -15.27
CA ASN A 119 -11.83 6.68 -14.62
C ASN A 119 -11.69 6.02 -13.23
N LEU A 120 -10.51 6.12 -12.59
CA LEU A 120 -10.20 5.36 -11.38
C LEU A 120 -11.21 5.61 -10.26
N GLN A 121 -11.70 6.85 -10.14
CA GLN A 121 -12.69 7.23 -9.12
C GLN A 121 -14.04 6.54 -9.31
N GLU A 122 -14.43 6.26 -10.55
CA GLU A 122 -15.66 5.54 -10.87
C GLU A 122 -15.48 4.04 -10.58
N TYR A 123 -14.37 3.46 -11.06
CA TYR A 123 -14.07 2.04 -10.91
C TYR A 123 -13.70 1.61 -9.48
N MET A 124 -13.25 2.52 -8.62
CA MET A 124 -13.03 2.24 -7.20
C MET A 124 -14.30 1.72 -6.51
N ARG A 125 -15.49 2.06 -7.01
CA ARG A 125 -16.77 1.54 -6.50
C ARG A 125 -16.99 0.06 -6.84
N ASP A 126 -16.43 -0.37 -7.96
CA ASP A 126 -16.63 -1.70 -8.54
C ASP A 126 -15.45 -2.64 -8.22
N GLY A 127 -14.58 -2.23 -7.29
CA GLY A 127 -13.47 -3.03 -6.80
C GLY A 127 -12.14 -2.81 -7.54
N ALA A 128 -12.02 -1.78 -8.38
CA ALA A 128 -10.70 -1.40 -8.88
C ALA A 128 -9.84 -0.86 -7.74
N ASP A 129 -8.60 -1.35 -7.69
CA ASP A 129 -7.62 -1.03 -6.68
C ASP A 129 -6.59 -0.06 -7.25
N VAL A 130 -6.44 1.10 -6.61
CA VAL A 130 -5.45 2.13 -6.95
C VAL A 130 -4.03 1.55 -6.99
N HIS A 131 -3.71 0.58 -6.12
CA HIS A 131 -2.39 -0.03 -6.11
C HIS A 131 -2.13 -0.88 -7.37
N SER A 132 -3.11 -1.68 -7.79
CA SER A 132 -3.05 -2.44 -9.05
C SER A 132 -2.86 -1.54 -10.27
N THR A 133 -3.65 -0.45 -10.39
CA THR A 133 -3.52 0.52 -11.49
C THR A 133 -2.17 1.21 -11.46
N TRP A 134 -1.71 1.67 -10.29
CA TRP A 134 -0.40 2.27 -10.09
C TRP A 134 0.74 1.35 -10.55
N ARG A 135 0.72 0.07 -10.16
CA ARG A 135 1.73 -0.91 -10.59
C ARG A 135 1.74 -1.11 -12.10
N LYS A 136 0.57 -1.20 -12.72
CA LYS A 136 0.44 -1.40 -14.17
C LYS A 136 1.00 -0.21 -14.92
N LEU A 137 0.58 1.01 -14.60
CA LEU A 137 1.10 2.21 -15.26
C LEU A 137 2.60 2.38 -15.06
N ARG A 138 3.10 2.13 -13.84
CA ARG A 138 4.54 2.15 -13.56
C ARG A 138 5.31 1.22 -14.50
N SER A 139 4.82 -0.01 -14.71
CA SER A 139 5.46 -0.94 -15.65
C SER A 139 5.42 -0.45 -17.10
N VAL A 140 4.39 0.32 -17.49
CA VAL A 140 4.31 0.92 -18.83
C VAL A 140 5.33 2.05 -18.98
N VAL A 141 5.40 2.95 -18.00
CA VAL A 141 6.38 4.03 -17.93
C VAL A 141 7.80 3.48 -18.03
N GLU A 142 8.13 2.45 -17.24
CA GLU A 142 9.43 1.77 -17.26
C GLU A 142 9.71 1.12 -18.63
N ALA A 143 8.73 0.44 -19.23
CA ALA A 143 8.89 -0.20 -20.54
C ALA A 143 9.06 0.79 -21.70
N LEU A 144 8.47 1.99 -21.59
CA LEU A 144 8.62 3.08 -22.55
C LEU A 144 9.89 3.91 -22.31
N GLY A 145 10.61 3.67 -21.21
CA GLY A 145 11.82 4.42 -20.84
C GLY A 145 11.54 5.89 -20.53
N LEU A 146 10.33 6.20 -20.05
CA LEU A 146 9.94 7.56 -19.70
C LEU A 146 10.46 7.92 -18.30
N ASP A 147 11.07 9.09 -18.19
CA ASP A 147 11.45 9.67 -16.91
C ASP A 147 10.30 10.55 -16.40
N VAL A 148 9.49 10.01 -15.50
CA VAL A 148 8.35 10.71 -14.91
C VAL A 148 8.73 11.18 -13.52
N ALA A 149 8.87 12.50 -13.34
CA ALA A 149 9.05 13.11 -12.04
C ALA A 149 7.73 13.03 -11.24
N LEU A 150 7.60 12.02 -10.38
CA LEU A 150 6.41 11.82 -9.55
C LEU A 150 6.40 12.77 -8.34
N GLU A 151 5.93 13.99 -8.57
CA GLU A 151 5.76 15.00 -7.53
C GLU A 151 4.78 14.54 -6.46
N THR A 152 4.91 15.13 -5.26
CA THR A 152 3.99 14.85 -4.16
C THR A 152 2.63 15.46 -4.46
N ARG A 153 1.70 14.63 -4.94
CA ARG A 153 0.32 15.02 -5.20
C ARG A 153 -0.65 14.14 -4.42
N ARG A 154 -1.44 14.76 -3.53
CA ARG A 154 -2.43 14.08 -2.69
C ARG A 154 -3.83 14.26 -3.27
N ILE A 155 -4.43 13.17 -3.76
CA ILE A 155 -5.78 13.19 -4.37
C ILE A 155 -6.71 12.32 -3.54
N GLU A 156 -7.64 12.96 -2.85
CA GLU A 156 -8.63 12.25 -2.05
C GLU A 156 -9.63 11.51 -2.94
N PRO A 157 -9.92 10.23 -2.67
CA PRO A 157 -11.03 9.57 -3.32
C PRO A 157 -12.35 10.25 -2.94
N LYS A 158 -13.27 10.38 -3.90
CA LYS A 158 -14.56 11.10 -3.73
C LYS A 158 -15.52 10.45 -2.72
N TYR A 159 -15.19 9.30 -2.12
CA TYR A 159 -16.09 8.57 -1.23
C TYR A 159 -16.03 9.03 0.23
N LYS A 160 -17.18 9.52 0.71
CA LYS A 160 -17.58 9.66 2.12
C LYS A 160 -16.53 10.26 3.07
N ARG A 161 -16.24 11.56 2.92
CA ARG A 161 -15.95 12.34 4.14
C ARG A 161 -17.26 12.46 4.92
N THR A 162 -17.25 12.08 6.20
CA THR A 162 -18.31 12.51 7.11
C THR A 162 -18.28 14.04 7.12
N PRO A 163 -19.40 14.72 6.79
CA PRO A 163 -19.43 16.18 6.75
C PRO A 163 -18.90 16.75 8.07
N GLY A 164 -17.94 17.68 7.99
CA GLY A 164 -17.40 18.39 9.16
C GLY A 164 -16.20 17.75 9.86
N THR A 165 -15.64 16.64 9.35
CA THR A 165 -14.35 16.11 9.87
C THR A 165 -13.20 16.54 8.98
N THR A 166 -12.20 17.24 9.52
CA THR A 166 -10.98 17.57 8.79
C THR A 166 -10.11 16.32 8.59
N HIS A 167 -9.16 16.37 7.64
CA HIS A 167 -8.20 15.28 7.44
C HIS A 167 -7.37 15.03 8.71
N GLU A 168 -6.93 16.10 9.36
CA GLU A 168 -6.19 16.04 10.63
C GLU A 168 -7.03 15.39 11.74
N GLU A 169 -8.32 15.72 11.86
CA GLU A 169 -9.24 15.10 12.82
C GLU A 169 -9.49 13.61 12.54
N ALA A 170 -9.50 13.21 11.26
CA ALA A 170 -9.62 11.80 10.89
C ALA A 170 -8.35 11.02 11.26
N LEU A 171 -7.16 11.61 11.04
CA LEU A 171 -5.87 11.01 11.38
C LEU A 171 -5.65 10.91 12.89
N ALA A 172 -6.09 11.91 13.67
CA ALA A 172 -5.98 11.90 15.12
C ALA A 172 -6.75 10.75 15.81
N ARG A 173 -7.68 10.08 15.09
CA ARG A 173 -8.38 8.89 15.59
C ARG A 173 -7.62 7.58 15.35
N LEU A 174 -6.55 7.63 14.54
CA LEU A 174 -5.71 6.49 14.20
C LEU A 174 -4.39 6.46 14.98
N SER A 175 -4.02 7.59 15.60
CA SER A 175 -2.88 7.75 16.53
C SER A 175 -3.25 7.36 17.96
#